data_AF-A0A6L7LVS1-F1
#
_entry.id   AF-A0A6L7LVS1-F1
#
_cell.length_a   1.000
_cell.length_b   1.000
_cell.length_c   1.000
_cell.angle_alpha   90.00
_cell.angle_beta   90.00
_cell.angle_gamma   90.00
#
_symmetry.space_group_name_H-M   'P 1'
#
loop_
_entity.id
_entity.type
_entity.pdbx_description
1 polymer ?
#
loop_
_entity_poly.entity_id
_entity_poly.type
_entity_poly.pdbx_seq_one_letter_code
_entity_poly.pdbx_strand_id
1 'polypeptide(L)'
;MTSSIYHFFLDLVSKRGYFLQERDLESFDYDTDLIANFSKGRFPDVVLRTNEEDCVFSGGEFIEFKNTNSYSIASFNSTIPTGARGFGLLSNQRKVALRRIGYGSSDDEVRSVYYLIRGRVPTAKPFPVSKVCLVHGAFFETVASSELIRRAFQLILQDFCKIELDQGTLIRQPRQEDFAQTRSIESSAVKIRFRIMTEVDARANLLRESCYPLITDNTLSLIMPLSKNSKVESTSSLVEPHLFPFDIRPFELLRRASRDYKSTKILDDLRIGVLRHAVDDSVWFIAQASLNIYDSVY
;
A
#
# COMPACT_ATOMS: atom_id res chain seq x y z
N MET A 1 5.12 11.70 -17.59
CA MET A 1 5.42 10.26 -17.62
C MET A 1 4.29 9.56 -16.88
N THR A 2 3.77 8.48 -17.41
CA THR A 2 2.77 7.66 -16.71
C THR A 2 3.49 6.82 -15.65
N SER A 3 2.94 6.57 -14.46
CA SER A 3 3.62 5.67 -13.50
C SER A 3 3.26 4.21 -13.81
N SER A 4 4.20 3.28 -13.61
CA SER A 4 3.99 1.85 -13.89
C SER A 4 2.89 1.25 -13.00
N ILE A 5 2.61 1.87 -11.84
CA ILE A 5 1.51 1.46 -10.97
C ILE A 5 0.13 1.55 -11.65
N TYR A 6 -0.07 2.51 -12.56
CA TYR A 6 -1.35 2.64 -13.26
C TYR A 6 -1.54 1.49 -14.26
N HIS A 7 -0.46 1.05 -14.92
CA HIS A 7 -0.49 -0.12 -15.79
C HIS A 7 -0.71 -1.40 -14.98
N PHE A 8 -0.02 -1.53 -13.85
CA PHE A 8 -0.24 -2.63 -12.93
C PHE A 8 -1.69 -2.69 -12.44
N PHE A 9 -2.28 -1.55 -12.05
CA PHE A 9 -3.69 -1.50 -11.67
C PHE A 9 -4.62 -1.92 -12.81
N LEU A 10 -4.36 -1.46 -14.04
CA LEU A 10 -5.16 -1.86 -15.21
C LEU A 10 -5.05 -3.36 -15.52
N ASP A 11 -3.87 -3.96 -15.32
CA ASP A 11 -3.70 -5.42 -15.37
C ASP A 11 -4.55 -6.13 -14.30
N LEU A 12 -4.56 -5.63 -13.06
CA LEU A 12 -5.43 -6.17 -12.02
C LEU A 12 -6.92 -6.04 -12.39
N VAL A 13 -7.32 -4.94 -13.01
CA VAL A 13 -8.71 -4.72 -13.45
C VAL A 13 -9.09 -5.63 -14.61
N SER A 14 -8.19 -5.88 -15.57
CA SER A 14 -8.45 -6.81 -16.67
C SER A 14 -8.66 -8.26 -16.18
N LYS A 15 -8.00 -8.60 -15.07
CA LYS A 15 -8.00 -9.92 -14.41
C LYS A 15 -8.87 -10.00 -13.16
N ARG A 16 -9.73 -9.00 -12.92
CA ARG A 16 -10.41 -8.80 -11.62
C ARG A 16 -11.24 -9.98 -11.12
N GLY A 17 -11.86 -10.76 -12.01
CA GLY A 17 -12.64 -11.93 -11.63
C GLY A 17 -11.83 -13.03 -10.93
N TYR A 18 -10.51 -13.10 -11.18
CA TYR A 18 -9.65 -14.09 -10.55
C TYR A 18 -9.44 -13.83 -9.06
N PHE A 19 -9.66 -12.61 -8.56
CA PHE A 19 -9.56 -12.33 -7.11
C PHE A 19 -10.55 -13.12 -6.26
N LEU A 20 -11.69 -13.52 -6.84
CA LEU A 20 -12.71 -14.34 -6.18
C LEU A 20 -12.34 -15.83 -6.16
N GLN A 21 -11.55 -16.27 -7.14
CA GLN A 21 -11.16 -17.66 -7.34
C GLN A 21 -9.87 -17.96 -6.55
N GLU A 22 -8.86 -17.12 -6.74
CA GLU A 22 -7.53 -17.33 -6.18
C GLU A 22 -7.51 -17.19 -4.65
N ARG A 23 -6.90 -18.18 -3.99
CA ARG A 23 -6.86 -18.22 -2.53
C ARG A 23 -5.89 -17.20 -1.95
N ASP A 24 -4.77 -16.98 -2.63
CA ASP A 24 -3.65 -16.19 -2.13
C ASP A 24 -3.23 -15.14 -3.17
N LEU A 25 -2.85 -13.95 -2.71
CA LEU A 25 -2.39 -12.90 -3.62
C LEU A 25 -1.06 -13.31 -4.28
N GLU A 26 -0.24 -14.08 -3.59
CA GLU A 26 1.03 -14.57 -4.12
C GLU A 26 0.89 -15.52 -5.32
N SER A 27 -0.29 -16.10 -5.53
CA SER A 27 -0.59 -17.04 -6.61
C SER A 27 -1.36 -16.38 -7.76
N PHE A 28 -1.66 -15.08 -7.66
CA PHE A 28 -2.39 -14.36 -8.70
C PHE A 28 -1.56 -14.27 -9.99
N ASP A 29 -2.22 -14.39 -11.14
CA ASP A 29 -1.58 -14.39 -12.46
C ASP A 29 -1.22 -12.96 -12.93
N TYR A 30 -0.22 -12.37 -12.27
CA TYR A 30 0.25 -11.02 -12.61
C TYR A 30 0.95 -10.97 -13.98
N ASP A 31 0.83 -9.84 -14.67
CA ASP A 31 1.61 -9.59 -15.88
C ASP A 31 3.12 -9.56 -15.58
N THR A 32 3.83 -10.57 -16.08
CA THR A 32 5.27 -10.75 -15.86
C THR A 32 6.10 -9.71 -16.62
N ASP A 33 5.53 -9.03 -17.62
CA ASP A 33 6.19 -7.93 -18.33
C ASP A 33 6.20 -6.63 -17.50
N LEU A 34 5.22 -6.46 -16.60
CA LEU A 34 5.20 -5.36 -15.64
C LEU A 34 6.06 -5.61 -14.40
N ILE A 35 6.47 -6.86 -14.16
CA ILE A 35 7.22 -7.24 -12.96
C ILE A 35 8.70 -7.39 -13.30
N ALA A 36 9.55 -6.69 -12.55
CA ALA A 36 10.99 -6.90 -12.55
C ALA A 36 11.38 -8.01 -11.58
N ASN A 37 10.73 -8.04 -10.42
CA ASN A 37 11.00 -9.08 -9.44
C ASN A 37 9.78 -9.45 -8.60
N PHE A 38 9.65 -10.74 -8.32
CA PHE A 38 8.68 -11.31 -7.40
C PHE A 38 9.41 -12.04 -6.26
N SER A 39 9.06 -11.76 -4.99
CA SER A 39 9.61 -12.49 -3.84
C SER A 39 8.57 -12.78 -2.77
N LYS A 40 8.13 -14.04 -2.73
CA LYS A 40 7.16 -14.52 -1.75
C LYS A 40 7.66 -14.37 -0.31
N GLY A 41 6.89 -13.66 0.52
CA GLY A 41 7.08 -13.59 1.97
C GLY A 41 8.28 -12.75 2.40
N ARG A 42 8.79 -11.88 1.50
CA ARG A 42 9.87 -10.94 1.80
C ARG A 42 9.57 -9.62 1.12
N PHE A 43 9.52 -8.55 1.92
CA PHE A 43 9.33 -7.22 1.38
C PHE A 43 10.46 -6.79 0.42
N PRO A 44 10.13 -6.15 -0.72
CA PRO A 44 8.79 -6.06 -1.30
C PRO A 44 8.44 -7.36 -2.04
N ASP A 45 7.18 -7.79 -1.96
CA ASP A 45 6.70 -8.97 -2.68
C ASP A 45 6.80 -8.78 -4.20
N VAL A 46 6.55 -7.56 -4.71
CA VAL A 46 6.70 -7.21 -6.13
C VAL A 46 7.51 -5.93 -6.30
N VAL A 47 8.38 -5.93 -7.32
CA VAL A 47 9.03 -4.73 -7.85
C VAL A 47 8.60 -4.56 -9.30
N LEU A 48 8.01 -3.41 -9.63
CA LEU A 48 7.54 -3.13 -10.99
C LEU A 48 8.67 -2.70 -11.92
N ARG A 49 8.59 -3.08 -13.21
CA ARG A 49 9.59 -2.82 -14.26
C ARG A 49 9.82 -1.31 -14.49
N THR A 50 11.06 -0.86 -14.52
CA THR A 50 11.50 0.49 -14.92
C THR A 50 11.66 0.46 -16.42
N ASN A 51 11.10 1.44 -17.10
CA ASN A 51 11.35 1.59 -18.51
C ASN A 51 12.58 2.48 -18.69
N GLU A 52 13.71 1.89 -19.09
CA GLU A 52 14.96 2.61 -19.37
C GLU A 52 15.06 3.04 -20.84
N GLU A 53 14.33 2.37 -21.73
CA GLU A 53 14.43 2.55 -23.19
C GLU A 53 13.32 3.45 -23.77
N ASP A 54 12.13 3.43 -23.15
CA ASP A 54 10.97 4.18 -23.61
C ASP A 54 10.49 5.16 -22.52
N CYS A 55 10.56 6.45 -22.81
CA CYS A 55 10.19 7.54 -21.88
C CYS A 55 8.67 7.64 -21.56
N VAL A 56 7.90 6.59 -21.86
CA VAL A 56 6.43 6.58 -21.74
C VAL A 56 5.99 6.42 -20.28
N PHE A 57 6.63 5.54 -19.49
CA PHE A 57 6.30 5.38 -18.08
C PHE A 57 7.50 5.23 -17.12
N SER A 58 7.40 5.84 -15.95
CA SER A 58 8.35 5.71 -14.83
C SER A 58 7.95 4.53 -13.95
N GLY A 59 8.87 3.59 -13.70
CA GLY A 59 8.59 2.39 -12.92
C GLY A 59 9.43 2.23 -11.66
N GLY A 60 9.48 1.01 -11.13
CA GLY A 60 10.30 0.67 -9.95
C GLY A 60 9.61 0.79 -8.61
N GLU A 61 8.29 0.96 -8.60
CA GLU A 61 7.47 0.93 -7.40
C GLU A 61 7.57 -0.44 -6.71
N PHE A 62 7.50 -0.40 -5.38
CA PHE A 62 7.48 -1.59 -4.52
C PHE A 62 6.06 -1.90 -4.11
N ILE A 63 5.67 -3.17 -4.15
CA ILE A 63 4.35 -3.63 -3.71
C ILE A 63 4.52 -4.72 -2.65
N GLU A 64 3.79 -4.59 -1.57
CA GLU A 64 3.68 -5.59 -0.51
C GLU A 64 2.24 -6.12 -0.46
N PHE A 65 2.08 -7.41 -0.27
CA PHE A 65 0.78 -8.06 -0.19
C PHE A 65 0.28 -8.14 1.26
N LYS A 66 -1.02 -7.91 1.44
CA LYS A 66 -1.73 -8.20 2.69
C LYS A 66 -3.02 -8.95 2.36
N ASN A 67 -3.04 -10.23 2.65
CA ASN A 67 -4.18 -11.09 2.39
C ASN A 67 -4.76 -11.61 3.72
N THR A 68 -6.06 -11.41 3.94
CA THR A 68 -6.75 -11.83 5.18
C THR A 68 -8.12 -12.45 4.88
N ASN A 69 -8.58 -13.34 5.77
CA ASN A 69 -9.91 -13.98 5.69
C ASN A 69 -10.99 -13.19 6.48
N SER A 70 -10.82 -11.86 6.53
CA SER A 70 -11.67 -10.93 7.30
C SER A 70 -11.50 -9.51 6.75
N TYR A 71 -12.35 -8.57 7.17
CA TYR A 71 -12.16 -7.14 6.90
C TYR A 71 -11.24 -6.47 7.92
N SER A 72 -10.08 -7.09 8.13
CA SER A 72 -8.95 -6.56 8.87
C SER A 72 -7.71 -6.61 8.01
N ILE A 73 -6.82 -5.63 8.18
CA ILE A 73 -5.54 -5.60 7.46
C ILE A 73 -4.53 -6.39 8.30
N ALA A 74 -3.79 -7.29 7.66
CA ALA A 74 -2.73 -8.04 8.34
C ALA A 74 -1.66 -7.06 8.88
N SER A 75 -1.04 -7.43 10.00
CA SER A 75 0.03 -6.63 10.59
C SER A 75 1.22 -6.46 9.64
N PHE A 76 1.92 -5.33 9.76
CA PHE A 76 3.15 -5.12 9.04
C PHE A 76 4.31 -5.71 9.84
N ASN A 77 4.65 -6.95 9.49
CA ASN A 77 5.71 -7.68 10.17
C ASN A 77 7.07 -7.00 9.95
N SER A 78 7.67 -6.53 11.05
CA SER A 78 9.04 -5.97 11.10
C SER A 78 9.30 -4.75 10.19
N THR A 79 8.24 -4.09 9.70
CA THR A 79 8.34 -2.91 8.84
C THR A 79 7.25 -1.93 9.22
N ILE A 80 7.61 -0.68 9.50
CA ILE A 80 6.64 0.40 9.64
C ILE A 80 6.18 0.76 8.23
N PRO A 81 4.86 0.80 7.95
CA PRO A 81 4.39 1.14 6.63
C PRO A 81 4.80 2.57 6.26
N THR A 82 5.19 2.76 5.00
CA THR A 82 5.67 4.04 4.49
C THR A 82 5.23 4.23 3.05
N GLY A 83 5.09 5.47 2.60
CA GLY A 83 4.81 5.80 1.21
C GLY A 83 6.02 5.68 0.30
N ALA A 84 7.24 5.71 0.84
CA ALA A 84 8.45 5.68 0.03
C ALA A 84 9.59 4.97 0.76
N ARG A 85 10.40 4.22 0.03
CA ARG A 85 11.53 3.49 0.62
C ARG A 85 12.75 3.52 -0.28
N GLY A 86 13.90 3.77 0.32
CA GLY A 86 15.19 3.70 -0.36
C GLY A 86 15.65 2.27 -0.59
N PHE A 87 16.37 2.03 -1.70
CA PHE A 87 17.04 0.75 -1.96
C PHE A 87 18.00 0.37 -0.83
N GLY A 88 18.64 1.36 -0.19
CA GLY A 88 19.53 1.20 0.95
C GLY A 88 18.97 0.38 2.11
N LEU A 89 17.64 0.39 2.30
CA LEU A 89 16.93 -0.25 3.42
C LEU A 89 16.47 -1.69 3.12
N LEU A 90 16.79 -2.21 1.94
CA LEU A 90 16.57 -3.61 1.58
C LEU A 90 17.72 -4.49 2.09
N SER A 91 17.46 -5.80 2.27
CA SER A 91 18.52 -6.74 2.63
C SER A 91 19.60 -6.83 1.55
N ASN A 92 20.86 -7.11 1.92
CA ASN A 92 21.96 -7.22 0.94
C ASN A 92 21.68 -8.26 -0.16
N GLN A 93 21.11 -9.40 0.20
CA GLN A 93 20.68 -10.41 -0.78
C GLN A 93 19.69 -9.83 -1.80
N ARG A 94 18.80 -8.94 -1.34
CA ARG A 94 17.79 -8.29 -2.19
C ARG A 94 18.42 -7.24 -3.09
N LYS A 95 19.29 -6.39 -2.55
CA LYS A 95 20.04 -5.40 -3.34
C LYS A 95 20.80 -6.09 -4.48
N VAL A 96 21.49 -7.20 -4.19
CA VAL A 96 22.20 -7.98 -5.22
C VAL A 96 21.26 -8.54 -6.27
N ALA A 97 20.12 -9.11 -5.87
CA ALA A 97 19.13 -9.65 -6.82
C ALA A 97 18.56 -8.57 -7.73
N LEU A 98 18.25 -7.38 -7.19
CA LEU A 98 17.71 -6.25 -7.95
C LEU A 98 18.78 -5.64 -8.87
N ARG A 99 20.02 -5.44 -8.39
CA ARG A 99 21.12 -4.92 -9.23
C ARG A 99 21.44 -5.82 -10.42
N ARG A 100 21.29 -7.15 -10.28
CA ARG A 100 21.48 -8.11 -11.39
C ARG A 100 20.48 -7.94 -12.53
N ILE A 101 19.32 -7.37 -12.25
CA ILE A 101 18.27 -7.10 -13.25
C ILE A 101 18.18 -5.61 -13.59
N GLY A 102 19.24 -4.83 -13.33
CA GLY A 102 19.33 -3.41 -13.69
C GLY A 102 18.80 -2.43 -12.64
N TYR A 103 18.41 -2.87 -11.45
CA TYR A 103 17.76 -2.02 -10.44
C TYR A 103 18.66 -1.52 -9.31
N GLY A 104 18.36 -0.33 -8.79
CA GLY A 104 19.03 0.21 -7.61
C GLY A 104 20.45 0.65 -7.96
N SER A 105 20.54 1.55 -8.95
CA SER A 105 21.80 2.15 -9.42
C SER A 105 22.51 2.92 -8.30
N SER A 106 21.73 3.42 -7.33
CA SER A 106 22.22 4.00 -6.08
C SER A 106 21.39 3.52 -4.88
N ASP A 107 22.03 3.43 -3.71
CA ASP A 107 21.32 3.17 -2.45
C ASP A 107 20.44 4.36 -2.01
N ASP A 108 20.71 5.55 -2.55
CA ASP A 108 19.93 6.79 -2.33
C ASP A 108 18.65 6.84 -3.15
N GLU A 109 18.48 5.91 -4.08
CA GLU A 109 17.30 5.87 -4.93
C GLU A 109 16.07 5.50 -4.10
N VAL A 110 15.07 6.38 -4.12
CA VAL A 110 13.81 6.22 -3.38
C VAL A 110 12.70 5.81 -4.33
N ARG A 111 11.90 4.83 -3.92
CA ARG A 111 10.76 4.31 -4.67
C ARG A 111 9.48 4.42 -3.87
N SER A 112 8.38 4.71 -4.56
CA SER A 112 7.04 4.65 -3.96
C SER A 112 6.72 3.22 -3.54
N VAL A 113 6.08 3.10 -2.40
CA VAL A 113 5.64 1.82 -1.83
C VAL A 113 4.13 1.76 -1.87
N TYR A 114 3.62 0.60 -2.26
CA TYR A 114 2.20 0.28 -2.37
C TYR A 114 1.89 -0.97 -1.58
N TYR A 115 0.64 -1.07 -1.17
CA TYR A 115 0.10 -2.27 -0.52
C TYR A 115 -1.06 -2.79 -1.35
N LEU A 116 -0.98 -4.04 -1.80
CA LEU A 116 -2.11 -4.75 -2.37
C LEU A 116 -2.79 -5.53 -1.24
N ILE A 117 -3.90 -4.99 -0.78
CA ILE A 117 -4.61 -5.44 0.42
C ILE A 117 -5.90 -6.11 -0.03
N ARG A 118 -6.14 -7.34 0.45
CA ARG A 118 -7.39 -8.05 0.24
C ARG A 118 -7.93 -8.59 1.55
N GLY A 119 -9.18 -8.24 1.85
CA GLY A 119 -10.00 -8.93 2.84
C GLY A 119 -11.02 -9.82 2.15
N ARG A 120 -11.08 -11.09 2.56
CA ARG A 120 -11.96 -12.12 1.99
C ARG A 120 -12.85 -12.69 3.09
N VAL A 121 -14.16 -12.48 3.02
CA VAL A 121 -15.12 -13.05 3.98
C VAL A 121 -15.72 -14.32 3.38
N PRO A 122 -15.53 -15.50 4.00
CA PRO A 122 -16.18 -16.73 3.58
C PRO A 122 -17.69 -16.61 3.64
N THR A 123 -18.40 -17.18 2.67
CA THR A 123 -19.87 -17.22 2.65
C THR A 123 -20.38 -18.60 2.26
N ALA A 124 -21.69 -18.82 2.36
CA ALA A 124 -22.35 -20.01 1.83
C ALA A 124 -22.43 -20.03 0.29
N LYS A 125 -22.08 -18.94 -0.40
CA LYS A 125 -22.04 -18.86 -1.87
C LYS A 125 -20.75 -19.53 -2.40
N PRO A 126 -20.71 -19.92 -3.69
CA PRO A 126 -19.52 -20.54 -4.30
C PRO A 126 -18.28 -19.64 -4.26
N PHE A 127 -18.48 -18.32 -4.21
CA PHE A 127 -17.41 -17.34 -4.11
C PHE A 127 -17.49 -16.56 -2.79
N PRO A 128 -16.33 -16.18 -2.22
CA PRO A 128 -16.28 -15.31 -1.06
C PRO A 128 -16.77 -13.91 -1.43
N VAL A 129 -17.07 -13.10 -0.42
CA VAL A 129 -17.17 -11.66 -0.61
C VAL A 129 -15.79 -11.05 -0.35
N SER A 130 -15.30 -10.20 -1.26
CA SER A 130 -13.93 -9.68 -1.17
C SER A 130 -13.87 -8.17 -1.38
N LYS A 131 -12.98 -7.50 -0.65
CA LYS A 131 -12.56 -6.12 -0.93
C LYS A 131 -11.07 -6.13 -1.25
N VAL A 132 -10.68 -5.58 -2.40
CA VAL A 132 -9.29 -5.50 -2.86
C VAL A 132 -8.92 -4.03 -3.03
N CYS A 133 -7.78 -3.64 -2.47
CA CYS A 133 -7.30 -2.27 -2.53
C CYS A 133 -5.81 -2.24 -2.83
N LEU A 134 -5.43 -1.59 -3.91
CA LEU A 134 -4.06 -1.16 -4.20
C LEU A 134 -3.91 0.28 -3.69
N VAL A 135 -3.26 0.44 -2.54
CA VAL A 135 -3.16 1.73 -1.85
C VAL A 135 -1.70 2.19 -1.77
N HIS A 136 -1.47 3.48 -2.01
CA HIS A 136 -0.16 4.09 -1.78
C HIS A 136 0.18 4.10 -0.29
N GLY A 137 1.41 3.74 0.08
CA GLY A 137 1.80 3.47 1.47
C GLY A 137 1.75 4.67 2.41
N ALA A 138 1.78 5.89 1.87
CA ALA A 138 1.60 7.12 2.65
C ALA A 138 0.23 7.17 3.35
N PHE A 139 -0.74 6.34 2.95
CA PHE A 139 -2.04 6.21 3.62
C PHE A 139 -1.88 5.79 5.08
N PHE A 140 -0.87 4.96 5.38
CA PHE A 140 -0.58 4.50 6.74
C PHE A 140 0.48 5.35 7.45
N GLU A 141 1.11 6.30 6.76
CA GLU A 141 2.21 7.13 7.25
C GLU A 141 1.69 8.51 7.70
N THR A 142 0.77 8.53 8.65
CA THR A 142 0.19 9.79 9.19
C THR A 142 1.16 10.55 10.07
N VAL A 143 2.15 9.84 10.64
CA VAL A 143 3.26 10.40 11.42
C VAL A 143 4.57 9.77 10.95
N ALA A 144 5.66 10.52 11.04
CA ALA A 144 6.98 10.02 10.68
C ALA A 144 7.35 8.80 11.56
N SER A 145 8.02 7.80 10.98
CA SER A 145 8.41 6.57 11.68
C SER A 145 9.22 6.84 12.96
N SER A 146 10.17 7.79 12.92
CA SER A 146 10.95 8.18 14.10
C SER A 146 10.08 8.73 15.23
N GLU A 147 9.09 9.55 14.87
CA GLU A 147 8.14 10.14 15.81
C GLU A 147 7.19 9.08 16.39
N LEU A 148 6.72 8.14 15.57
CA LEU A 148 5.90 7.02 16.01
C LEU A 148 6.64 6.18 17.06
N ILE A 149 7.88 5.78 16.76
CA ILE A 149 8.71 4.99 17.68
C ILE A 149 8.96 5.79 18.96
N ARG A 150 9.32 7.07 18.85
CA ARG A 150 9.58 7.95 19.99
C ARG A 150 8.37 8.03 20.93
N ARG A 151 7.17 8.32 20.39
CA ARG A 151 5.94 8.41 21.19
C ARG A 151 5.57 7.08 21.83
N ALA A 152 5.65 5.98 21.09
CA ALA A 152 5.37 4.66 21.64
C ALA A 152 6.32 4.33 22.81
N PHE A 153 7.61 4.68 22.69
CA PHE A 153 8.57 4.48 23.77
C PHE A 153 8.32 5.37 24.99
N GLN A 154 7.93 6.63 24.76
CA GLN A 154 7.56 7.53 25.85
C GLN A 154 6.38 6.99 26.66
N LEU A 155 5.34 6.47 26.00
CA LEU A 155 4.19 5.86 26.67
C LEU A 155 4.63 4.67 27.55
N ILE A 156 5.45 3.76 27.01
CA ILE A 156 5.98 2.63 27.77
C ILE A 156 6.75 3.13 29.00
N LEU A 157 7.65 4.09 28.84
CA LEU A 157 8.44 4.60 29.97
C LEU A 157 7.60 5.34 31.00
N GLN A 158 6.58 6.09 30.58
CA GLN A 158 5.61 6.73 31.48
C GLN A 158 4.86 5.68 32.32
N ASP A 159 4.41 4.59 31.68
CA ASP A 159 3.70 3.50 32.35
C ASP A 159 4.59 2.77 33.37
N PHE A 160 5.86 2.49 33.01
CA PHE A 160 6.78 1.76 33.87
C PHE A 160 7.40 2.63 34.97
N CYS A 161 7.82 3.85 34.65
CA CYS A 161 8.57 4.70 35.56
C CYS A 161 7.66 5.64 36.38
N LYS A 162 6.42 5.87 35.96
CA LYS A 162 5.51 6.90 36.53
C LYS A 162 6.14 8.30 36.56
N ILE A 163 7.08 8.57 35.66
CA ILE A 163 7.76 9.86 35.52
C ILE A 163 7.23 10.50 34.24
N GLU A 164 6.83 11.76 34.31
CA GLU A 164 6.62 12.58 33.11
C GLU A 164 7.99 12.83 32.46
N LEU A 165 8.26 12.13 31.36
CA LEU A 165 9.43 12.42 30.54
C LEU A 165 9.20 13.73 29.80
N ASP A 166 10.04 14.72 30.06
CA ASP A 166 10.07 15.93 29.24
C ASP A 166 10.55 15.60 27.81
N GLN A 167 10.36 16.53 26.86
CA GLN A 167 10.77 16.31 25.48
C GLN A 167 12.29 16.17 25.29
N GLY A 168 13.11 16.51 26.30
CA GLY A 168 14.57 16.43 26.28
C GLY A 168 15.16 15.19 26.96
N THR A 169 14.35 14.38 27.66
CA THR A 169 14.89 13.31 28.52
C THR A 169 15.46 12.13 27.71
N LEU A 170 15.02 11.95 26.46
CA LEU A 170 15.58 10.96 25.54
C LEU A 170 16.87 11.51 24.91
N ILE A 171 18.02 11.21 25.54
CA ILE A 171 19.38 11.58 25.08
C ILE A 171 19.61 11.20 23.61
N ARG A 172 18.94 10.14 23.12
CA ARG A 172 18.95 9.74 21.71
C ARG A 172 17.56 9.28 21.29
N GLN A 173 17.11 9.73 20.12
CA GLN A 173 15.85 9.23 19.54
C GLN A 173 15.98 7.73 19.20
N PRO A 174 15.05 6.88 19.69
CA PRO A 174 15.07 5.47 19.38
C PRO A 174 14.78 5.25 17.90
N ARG A 175 15.60 4.44 17.23
CA ARG A 175 15.43 4.07 15.82
C ARG A 175 15.06 2.60 15.69
N GLN A 176 14.46 2.22 14.58
CA GLN A 176 14.05 0.83 14.35
C GLN A 176 15.23 -0.16 14.44
N GLU A 177 16.43 0.24 14.02
CA GLU A 177 17.63 -0.59 14.09
C GLU A 177 18.05 -0.92 15.53
N ASP A 178 17.75 -0.02 16.48
CA ASP A 178 18.11 -0.17 17.89
C ASP A 178 17.32 -1.32 18.55
N PHE A 179 16.15 -1.65 17.99
CA PHE A 179 15.33 -2.79 18.42
C PHE A 179 15.73 -4.07 17.71
N ALA A 180 16.15 -3.98 16.45
CA ALA A 180 16.49 -5.13 15.63
C ALA A 180 17.71 -5.92 16.14
N GLN A 181 18.53 -5.34 17.02
CA GLN A 181 19.72 -5.98 17.59
C GLN A 181 19.39 -7.13 18.54
N THR A 182 20.10 -8.24 18.36
CA THR A 182 20.11 -9.36 19.30
C THR A 182 21.02 -9.03 20.47
N ARG A 183 20.49 -9.06 21.69
CA ARG A 183 21.21 -8.83 22.93
C ARG A 183 21.55 -10.18 23.57
N SER A 184 22.83 -10.33 23.93
CA SER A 184 23.32 -11.45 24.73
C SER A 184 23.47 -10.98 26.17
N ILE A 185 22.91 -11.74 27.10
CA ILE A 185 23.08 -11.52 28.53
C ILE A 185 24.05 -12.58 29.01
N GLU A 186 25.10 -12.16 29.72
CA GLU A 186 26.08 -13.08 30.30
C GLU A 186 25.38 -14.11 31.19
N SER A 187 25.84 -15.37 31.14
CA SER A 187 25.22 -16.50 31.84
C SER A 187 23.79 -16.86 31.39
N SER A 188 23.25 -16.25 30.33
CA SER A 188 21.98 -16.67 29.74
C SER A 188 22.19 -17.72 28.65
N ALA A 189 21.39 -18.80 28.69
CA ALA A 189 21.34 -19.80 27.62
C ALA A 189 20.60 -19.31 26.36
N VAL A 190 19.98 -18.12 26.40
CA VAL A 190 19.18 -17.57 25.30
C VAL A 190 19.59 -16.14 24.98
N LYS A 191 19.26 -15.70 23.76
CA LYS A 191 19.44 -14.32 23.32
C LYS A 191 18.09 -13.64 23.15
N ILE A 192 18.00 -12.37 23.53
CA ILE A 192 16.76 -11.58 23.41
C ILE A 192 16.87 -10.65 22.20
N ARG A 193 15.80 -10.56 21.42
CA ARG A 193 15.68 -9.60 20.31
C ARG A 193 14.31 -8.95 20.36
N PHE A 194 14.26 -7.63 20.35
CA PHE A 194 13.01 -6.90 20.22
C PHE A 194 12.64 -6.73 18.76
N ARG A 195 11.34 -6.63 18.48
CA ARG A 195 10.82 -6.29 17.15
C ARG A 195 9.73 -5.26 17.32
N ILE A 196 9.72 -4.27 16.44
CA ILE A 196 8.57 -3.38 16.28
C ILE A 196 7.64 -4.04 15.28
N MET A 197 6.40 -4.29 15.71
CA MET A 197 5.31 -4.69 14.84
C MET A 197 4.31 -3.55 14.82
N THR A 198 3.79 -3.23 13.65
CA THR A 198 2.76 -2.19 13.50
C THR A 198 1.48 -2.82 12.99
N GLU A 199 0.38 -2.41 13.60
CA GLU A 199 -0.97 -2.79 13.22
C GLU A 199 -1.71 -1.54 12.73
N VAL A 200 -2.71 -1.75 11.88
CA VAL A 200 -3.52 -0.65 11.34
C VAL A 200 -4.56 -0.25 12.38
N ASP A 201 -4.60 1.05 12.74
CA ASP A 201 -5.66 1.61 13.57
C ASP A 201 -7.03 1.31 12.93
N ALA A 202 -8.03 1.01 13.77
CA ALA A 202 -9.41 0.76 13.35
C ALA A 202 -9.97 1.79 12.35
N ARG A 203 -9.60 3.07 12.49
CA ARG A 203 -9.98 4.19 11.60
C ARG A 203 -9.20 4.20 10.29
N ALA A 204 -7.98 3.67 10.27
CA ALA A 204 -7.16 3.53 9.06
C ALA A 204 -7.43 2.22 8.30
N ASN A 205 -8.33 1.36 8.79
CA ASN A 205 -8.68 0.12 8.11
C ASN A 205 -9.61 0.38 6.91
N LEU A 206 -9.02 0.49 5.73
CA LEU A 206 -9.71 0.70 4.45
C LEU A 206 -10.73 -0.38 4.05
N LEU A 207 -10.71 -1.56 4.68
CA LEU A 207 -11.72 -2.60 4.45
C LEU A 207 -13.01 -2.37 5.25
N ARG A 208 -12.96 -1.49 6.25
CA ARG A 208 -14.07 -1.19 7.15
C ARG A 208 -14.99 -0.11 6.56
N GLU A 209 -16.22 -0.53 6.25
CA GLU A 209 -17.23 0.33 5.64
C GLU A 209 -17.62 1.53 6.50
N SER A 210 -17.63 1.40 7.83
CA SER A 210 -17.96 2.52 8.72
C SER A 210 -16.94 3.67 8.68
N CYS A 211 -15.72 3.43 8.19
CA CYS A 211 -14.71 4.46 7.99
C CYS A 211 -14.59 4.85 6.52
N TYR A 212 -14.75 3.89 5.61
CA TYR A 212 -14.57 4.07 4.17
C TYR A 212 -15.74 3.47 3.38
N PRO A 213 -16.92 4.13 3.38
CA PRO A 213 -18.14 3.57 2.80
C PRO A 213 -18.10 3.46 1.26
N LEU A 214 -17.18 4.17 0.60
CA LEU A 214 -17.00 4.07 -0.85
C LEU A 214 -16.40 2.71 -1.27
N ILE A 215 -15.62 2.08 -0.38
CA ILE A 215 -14.99 0.78 -0.63
C ILE A 215 -15.98 -0.33 -0.25
N THR A 216 -16.86 -0.64 -1.20
CA THR A 216 -17.92 -1.63 -1.03
C THR A 216 -17.42 -3.05 -1.30
N ASP A 217 -18.22 -4.03 -0.92
CA ASP A 217 -17.99 -5.44 -1.22
C ASP A 217 -17.83 -5.70 -2.72
N ASN A 218 -17.01 -6.69 -3.05
CA ASN A 218 -16.68 -7.13 -4.41
C ASN A 218 -16.13 -6.01 -5.30
N THR A 219 -15.18 -5.25 -4.77
CA THR A 219 -14.52 -4.17 -5.51
C THR A 219 -13.00 -4.30 -5.51
N LEU A 220 -12.38 -3.77 -6.57
CA LEU A 220 -10.95 -3.51 -6.68
C LEU A 220 -10.74 -2.00 -6.76
N SER A 221 -10.03 -1.43 -5.79
CA SER A 221 -9.80 0.01 -5.66
C SER A 221 -8.34 0.39 -5.79
N LEU A 222 -8.02 1.41 -6.59
CA LEU A 222 -6.75 2.15 -6.56
C LEU A 222 -6.92 3.38 -5.68
N ILE A 223 -6.08 3.55 -4.66
CA ILE A 223 -6.15 4.67 -3.71
C ILE A 223 -4.82 5.43 -3.71
N MET A 224 -4.87 6.72 -4.06
CA MET A 224 -3.70 7.56 -4.32
C MET A 224 -3.79 8.91 -3.58
N PRO A 225 -2.66 9.46 -3.09
CA PRO A 225 -2.69 10.77 -2.43
C PRO A 225 -3.06 11.85 -3.45
N LEU A 226 -3.96 12.75 -3.09
CA LEU A 226 -4.17 13.99 -3.84
C LEU A 226 -3.23 15.06 -3.29
N SER A 227 -2.83 16.00 -4.14
CA SER A 227 -1.94 17.08 -3.71
C SER A 227 -2.61 17.95 -2.65
N LYS A 228 -1.84 18.42 -1.65
CA LYS A 228 -2.35 19.17 -0.48
C LYS A 228 -3.12 20.46 -0.83
N ASN A 229 -2.99 20.96 -2.06
CA ASN A 229 -3.70 22.14 -2.55
C ASN A 229 -5.11 21.84 -3.07
N SER A 230 -5.55 20.57 -3.03
CA SER A 230 -6.89 20.15 -3.45
C SER A 230 -7.91 20.57 -2.38
N LYS A 231 -8.49 21.77 -2.51
CA LYS A 231 -9.60 22.21 -1.66
C LYS A 231 -10.86 21.42 -2.03
N VAL A 232 -11.10 20.32 -1.32
CA VAL A 232 -12.36 19.56 -1.43
C VAL A 232 -13.33 20.05 -0.37
N GLU A 233 -14.42 20.69 -0.79
CA GLU A 233 -15.54 21.02 0.08
C GLU A 233 -16.39 19.75 0.31
N SER A 234 -16.22 19.19 1.50
CA SER A 234 -17.21 18.39 2.26
C SER A 234 -17.83 17.07 1.76
N THR A 235 -17.63 16.55 0.54
CA THR A 235 -18.27 15.25 0.20
C THR A 235 -17.30 14.13 -0.18
N SER A 236 -17.27 13.08 0.65
CA SER A 236 -16.79 11.75 0.27
C SER A 236 -17.83 11.12 -0.67
N SER A 237 -17.76 11.45 -1.96
CA SER A 237 -18.69 10.96 -2.98
C SER A 237 -17.92 10.37 -4.15
N LEU A 238 -18.43 9.27 -4.71
CA LEU A 238 -18.10 8.88 -6.08
C LEU A 238 -18.72 9.94 -6.99
N VAL A 239 -17.93 10.53 -7.86
CA VAL A 239 -18.35 11.58 -8.78
C VAL A 239 -18.09 11.07 -10.19
N GLU A 240 -18.95 11.37 -11.15
CA GLU A 240 -18.65 11.02 -12.53
C GLU A 240 -17.38 11.76 -13.01
N PRO A 241 -16.50 11.12 -13.81
CA PRO A 241 -15.18 11.66 -14.16
C PRO A 241 -15.18 13.08 -14.76
N HIS A 242 -16.29 13.52 -15.35
CA HIS A 242 -16.44 14.83 -15.99
C HIS A 242 -16.93 15.95 -15.05
N LEU A 243 -17.29 15.62 -13.80
CA LEU A 243 -17.78 16.57 -12.79
C LEU A 243 -16.74 16.87 -11.69
N PHE A 244 -15.48 16.44 -11.86
CA PHE A 244 -14.43 16.61 -10.84
C PHE A 244 -13.90 18.06 -10.77
N PRO A 245 -14.03 18.75 -9.61
CA PRO A 245 -13.46 20.09 -9.42
C PRO A 245 -12.04 20.05 -8.81
N PHE A 246 -11.35 18.90 -8.82
CA PHE A 246 -10.08 18.70 -8.11
C PHE A 246 -8.96 18.24 -9.04
N ASP A 247 -7.76 18.09 -8.49
CA ASP A 247 -6.57 17.59 -9.18
C ASP A 247 -6.84 16.25 -9.89
N ILE A 248 -7.14 16.34 -11.19
CA ILE A 248 -7.43 15.20 -12.06
C ILE A 248 -6.18 14.44 -12.50
N ARG A 249 -4.97 14.82 -12.03
CA ARG A 249 -3.72 14.18 -12.48
C ARG A 249 -3.73 12.67 -12.32
N PRO A 250 -4.16 12.06 -11.19
CA PRO A 250 -4.23 10.61 -11.10
C PRO A 250 -5.15 9.98 -12.15
N PHE A 251 -6.27 10.64 -12.46
CA PHE A 251 -7.18 10.17 -13.50
C PHE A 251 -6.60 10.34 -14.91
N GLU A 252 -5.94 11.46 -15.20
CA GLU A 252 -5.26 11.68 -16.48
C GLU A 252 -4.15 10.65 -16.71
N LEU A 253 -3.38 10.32 -15.67
CA LEU A 253 -2.36 9.29 -15.71
C LEU A 253 -2.97 7.91 -15.93
N LEU A 254 -4.07 7.59 -15.26
CA LEU A 254 -4.81 6.33 -15.47
C LEU A 254 -5.37 6.24 -16.91
N ARG A 255 -5.95 7.34 -17.42
CA ARG A 255 -6.45 7.43 -18.79
C ARG A 255 -5.34 7.27 -19.81
N ARG A 256 -4.17 7.86 -19.55
CA ARG A 256 -2.98 7.69 -20.40
C ARG A 256 -2.51 6.23 -20.40
N ALA A 257 -2.37 5.60 -19.22
CA ALA A 257 -1.99 4.20 -19.09
C ALA A 257 -2.95 3.26 -19.83
N SER A 258 -4.26 3.54 -19.80
CA SER A 258 -5.25 2.74 -20.53
C SER A 258 -5.09 2.79 -22.06
N ARG A 259 -4.66 3.94 -22.61
CA ARG A 259 -4.33 4.04 -24.04
C ARG A 259 -3.13 3.19 -24.39
N ASP A 260 -2.09 3.24 -23.54
CA ASP A 260 -0.85 2.47 -23.71
C ASP A 260 -1.13 0.95 -23.59
N TYR A 261 -2.00 0.56 -22.66
CA TYR A 261 -2.46 -0.82 -22.45
C TYR A 261 -3.47 -1.31 -23.51
N LYS A 262 -3.75 -0.52 -24.57
CA LYS A 262 -4.71 -0.83 -25.67
C LYS A 262 -6.11 -1.25 -25.19
N SER A 263 -6.51 -0.80 -24.00
CA SER A 263 -7.75 -1.25 -23.36
C SER A 263 -8.56 -0.05 -22.87
N THR A 264 -9.08 0.71 -23.82
CA THR A 264 -9.89 1.90 -23.53
C THR A 264 -11.21 1.56 -22.84
N LYS A 265 -11.76 0.36 -23.09
CA LYS A 265 -13.00 -0.12 -22.47
C LYS A 265 -12.87 -0.34 -20.96
N ILE A 266 -11.66 -0.59 -20.43
CA ILE A 266 -11.46 -0.77 -18.99
C ILE A 266 -11.84 0.49 -18.22
N LEU A 267 -11.65 1.69 -18.78
CA LEU A 267 -12.00 2.94 -18.10
C LEU A 267 -13.51 3.10 -17.90
N ASP A 268 -14.33 2.52 -18.79
CA ASP A 268 -15.79 2.59 -18.70
C ASP A 268 -16.32 1.78 -17.51
N ASP A 269 -15.55 0.78 -17.05
CA ASP A 269 -15.86 -0.02 -15.86
C ASP A 269 -15.44 0.64 -14.54
N LEU A 270 -14.74 1.79 -14.59
CA LEU A 270 -14.20 2.45 -13.42
C LEU A 270 -15.14 3.52 -12.88
N ARG A 271 -15.46 3.40 -11.59
CA ARG A 271 -16.05 4.47 -10.80
C ARG A 271 -14.93 5.26 -10.13
N ILE A 272 -14.96 6.57 -10.24
CA ILE A 272 -13.92 7.44 -9.70
C ILE A 272 -14.52 8.29 -8.59
N GLY A 273 -13.72 8.64 -7.59
CA GLY A 273 -14.18 9.49 -6.51
C GLY A 273 -13.04 10.06 -5.70
N VAL A 274 -13.45 10.61 -4.57
CA VAL A 274 -12.57 11.13 -3.55
C VAL A 274 -12.92 10.51 -2.21
N LEU A 275 -11.90 10.11 -1.47
CA LEU A 275 -11.99 9.51 -0.15
C LEU A 275 -11.30 10.43 0.87
N ARG A 276 -11.95 10.68 2.01
CA ARG A 276 -11.31 11.34 3.16
C ARG A 276 -10.71 10.31 4.09
N HIS A 277 -9.48 10.53 4.50
CA HIS A 277 -8.77 9.67 5.42
C HIS A 277 -9.30 9.87 6.84
N ALA A 278 -9.79 8.82 7.49
CA ALA A 278 -10.53 8.94 8.75
C ALA A 278 -9.64 9.24 9.98
N VAL A 279 -8.32 9.35 9.81
CA VAL A 279 -7.38 9.66 10.90
C VAL A 279 -6.97 11.14 10.93
N ASP A 280 -6.76 11.75 9.76
CA ASP A 280 -6.19 13.10 9.63
C ASP A 280 -6.92 13.98 8.60
N ASP A 281 -8.09 13.52 8.12
CA ASP A 281 -8.96 14.19 7.15
C ASP A 281 -8.31 14.51 5.79
N SER A 282 -7.14 13.94 5.51
CA SER A 282 -6.46 14.14 4.25
C SER A 282 -7.27 13.54 3.10
N VAL A 283 -7.12 14.11 1.91
CA VAL A 283 -7.98 13.77 0.76
C VAL A 283 -7.25 12.88 -0.23
N TRP A 284 -7.91 11.82 -0.69
CA TRP A 284 -7.35 10.76 -1.51
C TRP A 284 -8.20 10.53 -2.77
N PHE A 285 -7.53 10.27 -3.87
CA PHE A 285 -8.15 9.80 -5.10
C PHE A 285 -8.51 8.33 -4.95
N ILE A 286 -9.67 7.93 -5.46
CA ILE A 286 -10.07 6.53 -5.59
C ILE A 286 -10.57 6.24 -7.01
N ALA A 287 -10.10 5.15 -7.60
CA ALA A 287 -10.68 4.54 -8.81
C ALA A 287 -11.03 3.08 -8.52
N GLN A 288 -12.27 2.67 -8.83
CA GLN A 288 -12.84 1.42 -8.36
C GLN A 288 -13.49 0.65 -9.51
N ALA A 289 -13.19 -0.64 -9.61
CA ALA A 289 -13.84 -1.59 -10.51
C ALA A 289 -14.65 -2.62 -9.71
N SER A 290 -15.76 -3.12 -10.28
CA SER A 290 -16.48 -4.28 -9.72
C SER A 290 -15.71 -5.57 -10.00
N LEU A 291 -15.53 -6.44 -9.00
CA LEU A 291 -14.97 -7.78 -9.18
C LEU A 291 -15.94 -8.72 -9.91
N ASN A 292 -17.25 -8.42 -9.88
CA ASN A 292 -18.25 -9.21 -10.57
C ASN A 292 -18.22 -8.87 -12.06
N ILE A 293 -17.78 -9.82 -12.88
CA ILE A 293 -17.76 -9.68 -14.35
C ILE A 293 -19.18 -9.87 -14.94
N TYR A 294 -20.11 -10.47 -14.19
CA TYR A 294 -21.45 -10.82 -14.67
C TYR A 294 -22.56 -9.80 -14.37
N ASP A 295 -22.28 -8.75 -13.59
CA ASP A 295 -23.29 -7.73 -13.27
C ASP A 295 -23.48 -6.69 -14.40
N SER A 296 -22.73 -6.78 -15.50
CA SER A 296 -22.86 -5.90 -16.67
C SER A 296 -23.84 -6.42 -17.74
N VAL A 297 -24.63 -7.46 -17.43
CA VAL A 297 -25.63 -8.05 -18.34
C VAL A 297 -26.96 -8.23 -17.60
N TYR A 298 -27.53 -7.16 -17.05
CA TYR A 298 -28.95 -7.08 -16.72
C TYR A 298 -29.45 -5.64 -16.84
#